data_AF-A0A940AP31-F1
#
_entry.id   AF-A0A940AP31-F1
#
_cell.length_a   1.000
_cell.length_b   1.000
_cell.length_c   1.000
_cell.angle_alpha   90.00
_cell.angle_beta   90.00
_cell.angle_gamma   90.00
#
_symmetry.space_group_name_H-M   'P 1'
#
loop_
_entity.id
_entity.type
_entity.pdbx_description
1 polymer ?
#
loop_
_entity_poly.entity_id
_entity_poly.type
_entity_poly.pdbx_seq_one_letter_code
_entity_poly.pdbx_strand_id
1 'polypeptide(L)'
;MEDRPFELTSPYSPTGDQPEAIASIVQSLNAGVRDQVLLGVTGSGKTFTMASVIAKVNRPALVLAPNKTLAAQLYSEFREFFPKNAVEYFVSYYDYYQPEAYVPASDTYIAKDSAINDNIDKLRHAATHALLTRRDVVIVASVSCIYGLGSPEYYAKLVIPVEEGQHLPMEELMRRLVEVHYERNDYDFHRGSFRVRGDAIEIIPPYRHEQALRIEYFGEDIDAMSEVDPLTGETLARVAKTVLFPASHYVSAQDNLKRACADIREELLLRLQEFKAAGKPLE
;
A
#
# COMPACT_ATOMS: atom_id res chain seq x y z
N MET A 1 -12.59 7.60 9.41
CA MET A 1 -11.95 8.30 8.28
C MET A 1 -12.11 9.79 8.53
N GLU A 2 -11.02 10.53 8.56
CA GLU A 2 -11.10 11.98 8.60
C GLU A 2 -11.65 12.48 7.25
N ASP A 3 -12.68 13.32 7.30
CA ASP A 3 -13.29 13.92 6.11
C ASP A 3 -12.56 15.24 5.82
N ARG A 4 -11.35 15.12 5.23
CA ARG A 4 -10.55 16.27 4.78
C ARG A 4 -10.79 16.49 3.28
N PRO A 5 -11.06 17.72 2.82
CA PRO A 5 -11.21 18.01 1.41
C PRO A 5 -9.84 18.11 0.69
N PHE A 6 -9.84 17.91 -0.62
CA PHE A 6 -8.68 18.22 -1.46
C PHE A 6 -8.35 19.71 -1.46
N GLU A 7 -7.10 20.06 -1.15
CA GLU A 7 -6.58 21.43 -1.13
C GLU A 7 -5.63 21.64 -2.31
N LEU A 8 -6.18 22.13 -3.44
CA LEU A 8 -5.39 22.46 -4.62
C LEU A 8 -4.52 23.70 -4.37
N THR A 9 -3.21 23.53 -4.41
CA THR A 9 -2.20 24.59 -4.29
C THR A 9 -1.56 24.81 -5.67
N SER A 10 -1.62 26.03 -6.19
CA SER A 10 -0.93 26.38 -7.44
C SER A 10 -0.72 27.89 -7.54
N PRO A 11 0.40 28.37 -8.11
CA PRO A 11 0.55 29.77 -8.46
C PRO A 11 -0.27 30.16 -9.71
N TYR A 12 -0.86 29.19 -10.40
CA TYR A 12 -1.60 29.38 -11.64
C TYR A 12 -3.11 29.30 -11.40
N SER A 13 -3.87 30.08 -12.17
CA SER A 13 -5.32 29.93 -12.30
C SER A 13 -5.67 29.23 -13.62
N PRO A 14 -6.82 28.53 -13.71
CA PRO A 14 -7.29 27.99 -14.97
C PRO A 14 -7.40 29.08 -16.06
N THR A 15 -6.77 28.86 -17.21
CA THR A 15 -6.74 29.81 -18.34
C THR A 15 -7.06 29.12 -19.67
N GLY A 16 -7.36 29.91 -20.72
CA GLY A 16 -7.76 29.38 -22.02
C GLY A 16 -9.03 28.53 -21.91
N ASP A 17 -9.00 27.33 -22.47
CA ASP A 17 -10.14 26.39 -22.48
C ASP A 17 -10.28 25.58 -21.17
N GLN A 18 -9.32 25.70 -20.24
CA GLN A 18 -9.33 24.93 -19.00
C GLN A 18 -10.57 25.18 -18.13
N PRO A 19 -11.05 26.43 -17.91
CA PRO A 19 -12.24 26.67 -17.07
C PRO A 19 -13.48 25.95 -17.59
N GLU A 20 -13.71 25.96 -18.91
CA GLU A 20 -14.85 25.30 -19.55
C GLU A 20 -14.72 23.78 -19.47
N ALA A 21 -13.53 23.24 -19.78
CA ALA A 21 -13.26 21.80 -19.68
C ALA A 21 -13.49 21.27 -18.25
N ILE A 22 -12.98 22.00 -17.24
CA ILE A 22 -13.18 21.64 -15.82
C ILE A 22 -14.67 21.67 -15.46
N ALA A 23 -15.40 22.72 -15.84
CA ALA A 23 -16.82 22.85 -15.54
C ALA A 23 -17.65 21.72 -16.18
N SER A 24 -17.38 21.41 -17.45
CA SER A 24 -18.05 20.35 -18.20
C SER A 24 -17.84 18.96 -17.60
N ILE A 25 -16.59 18.63 -17.24
CA ILE A 25 -16.27 17.33 -16.62
C ILE A 25 -16.94 17.21 -15.25
N VAL A 26 -16.85 18.25 -14.41
CA VAL A 26 -17.48 18.26 -13.07
C VAL A 26 -18.99 18.10 -13.17
N GLN A 27 -19.66 18.82 -14.08
CA GLN A 27 -21.09 18.70 -14.29
C GLN A 27 -21.47 17.28 -14.72
N SER A 28 -20.74 16.70 -15.66
CA SER A 28 -20.98 15.35 -16.18
C SER A 28 -20.79 14.29 -15.09
N LEU A 29 -19.74 14.41 -14.26
CA LEU A 29 -19.51 13.53 -13.11
C LEU A 29 -20.65 13.61 -12.09
N ASN A 30 -21.13 14.82 -11.78
CA ASN A 30 -22.26 15.02 -10.87
C ASN A 30 -23.59 14.50 -11.43
N ALA A 31 -23.74 14.48 -12.76
CA ALA A 31 -24.87 13.86 -13.45
C ALA A 31 -24.78 12.33 -13.55
N GLY A 32 -23.70 11.71 -13.07
CA GLY A 32 -23.51 10.27 -13.09
C GLY A 32 -22.98 9.71 -14.41
N VAL A 33 -22.47 10.57 -15.30
CA VAL A 33 -21.82 10.13 -16.56
C VAL A 33 -20.53 9.38 -16.22
N ARG A 34 -20.46 8.11 -16.62
CA ARG A 34 -19.36 7.20 -16.28
C ARG A 34 -18.10 7.46 -17.11
N ASP A 35 -18.25 7.51 -18.44
CA ASP A 35 -17.14 7.58 -19.37
C ASP A 35 -17.06 8.97 -20.01
N GLN A 36 -15.89 9.60 -19.94
CA GLN A 36 -15.65 10.94 -20.46
C GLN A 36 -14.24 11.01 -21.07
N VAL A 37 -14.07 11.86 -22.09
CA VAL A 37 -12.78 12.03 -22.78
C VAL A 37 -12.39 13.50 -22.74
N LEU A 38 -11.25 13.81 -22.12
CA LEU A 38 -10.61 15.11 -22.21
C LEU A 38 -9.68 15.14 -23.42
N LEU A 39 -10.15 15.71 -24.54
CA LEU A 39 -9.33 15.90 -25.73
C LEU A 39 -8.42 17.13 -25.58
N GLY A 40 -7.30 16.97 -24.88
CA GLY A 40 -6.34 18.04 -24.64
C GLY A 40 -5.07 17.93 -25.50
N VAL A 41 -4.72 19.01 -26.22
CA VAL A 41 -3.45 19.10 -26.96
C VAL A 41 -2.23 19.01 -26.03
N THR A 42 -1.06 18.66 -26.56
CA THR A 42 0.18 18.65 -25.78
C THR A 42 0.50 20.05 -25.28
N GLY A 43 0.92 20.18 -24.02
CA GLY A 43 1.22 21.47 -23.40
C GLY A 43 0.01 22.25 -22.88
N SER A 44 -1.23 21.76 -23.02
CA SER A 44 -2.44 22.47 -22.56
C SER A 44 -2.68 22.43 -21.04
N GLY A 45 -1.76 21.86 -20.26
CA GLY A 45 -1.92 21.74 -18.80
C GLY A 45 -2.93 20.68 -18.35
N LYS A 46 -3.02 19.53 -19.04
CA LYS A 46 -3.98 18.45 -18.73
C LYS A 46 -3.94 17.99 -17.27
N THR A 47 -2.76 17.86 -16.66
CA THR A 47 -2.65 17.45 -15.25
C THR A 47 -3.31 18.48 -14.33
N PHE A 48 -3.08 19.77 -14.57
CA PHE A 48 -3.71 20.84 -13.78
C PHE A 48 -5.22 20.89 -13.96
N THR A 49 -5.72 20.66 -15.18
CA THR A 49 -7.15 20.48 -15.46
C THR A 49 -7.73 19.34 -14.61
N MET A 50 -7.08 18.17 -14.60
CA MET A 50 -7.56 17.02 -13.83
C MET A 50 -7.40 17.21 -12.31
N ALA A 51 -6.35 17.87 -11.84
CA ALA A 51 -6.21 18.24 -10.42
C ALA A 51 -7.37 19.17 -9.99
N SER A 52 -7.72 20.15 -10.82
CA SER A 52 -8.87 21.03 -10.57
C SER A 52 -10.19 20.27 -10.53
N VAL A 53 -10.37 19.28 -11.41
CA VAL A 53 -11.54 18.38 -11.38
C VAL A 53 -11.58 17.59 -10.08
N ILE A 54 -10.48 16.92 -9.69
CA ILE A 54 -10.37 16.12 -8.45
C ILE A 54 -10.73 16.98 -7.23
N ALA A 55 -10.16 18.19 -7.14
CA ALA A 55 -10.44 19.12 -6.05
C ALA A 55 -11.92 19.51 -5.96
N LYS A 56 -12.57 19.76 -7.10
CA LYS A 56 -13.99 20.17 -7.17
C LYS A 56 -14.96 19.03 -6.85
N VAL A 57 -14.68 17.81 -7.31
CA VAL A 57 -15.56 16.65 -7.04
C VAL A 57 -15.29 16.02 -5.68
N ASN A 58 -14.12 16.27 -5.10
CA ASN A 58 -13.70 15.81 -3.78
C ASN A 58 -13.87 14.30 -3.57
N ARG A 59 -13.35 13.50 -4.50
CA ARG A 59 -13.42 12.02 -4.48
C ARG A 59 -12.01 11.44 -4.60
N PRO A 60 -11.70 10.31 -3.92
CA PRO A 60 -10.46 9.59 -4.15
C PRO A 60 -10.30 9.28 -5.64
N ALA A 61 -9.09 9.44 -6.17
CA ALA A 61 -8.81 9.28 -7.59
C ALA A 61 -7.67 8.30 -7.84
N LEU A 62 -7.83 7.46 -8.87
CA LEU A 62 -6.79 6.60 -9.41
C LEU A 62 -6.38 7.14 -10.77
N VAL A 63 -5.10 7.51 -10.92
CA VAL A 63 -4.52 7.98 -12.18
C VAL A 63 -3.68 6.86 -12.75
N LEU A 64 -4.09 6.32 -13.91
CA LEU A 64 -3.38 5.23 -14.57
C LEU A 64 -2.43 5.75 -15.63
N ALA A 65 -1.15 5.38 -15.49
CA ALA A 65 -0.10 5.70 -16.45
C ALA A 65 0.42 4.42 -17.14
N PRO A 66 0.70 4.47 -18.45
CA PRO A 66 1.15 3.31 -19.23
C PRO A 66 2.59 2.87 -18.92
N ASN A 67 3.40 3.71 -18.27
CA ASN A 67 4.78 3.41 -17.94
C ASN A 67 5.23 4.10 -16.63
N LYS A 68 6.31 3.59 -16.02
CA LYS A 68 6.84 4.10 -14.74
C LYS A 68 7.34 5.55 -14.84
N THR A 69 7.88 5.97 -15.99
CA THR A 69 8.41 7.34 -16.17
C THR A 69 7.31 8.38 -16.11
N LEU A 70 6.23 8.19 -16.87
CA LEU A 70 5.07 9.09 -16.83
C LEU A 70 4.34 9.01 -15.49
N ALA A 71 4.26 7.83 -14.87
CA ALA A 71 3.71 7.68 -13.53
C ALA A 71 4.49 8.53 -12.51
N ALA A 72 5.83 8.50 -12.55
CA ALA A 72 6.66 9.30 -11.65
C ALA A 72 6.49 10.82 -11.90
N GLN A 73 6.40 11.24 -13.16
CA GLN A 73 6.13 12.64 -13.52
C GLN A 73 4.79 13.12 -12.95
N LEU A 74 3.72 12.36 -13.20
CA LEU A 74 2.39 12.68 -12.69
C LEU A 74 2.34 12.67 -11.17
N TYR A 75 3.01 11.72 -10.52
CA TYR A 75 3.13 11.67 -9.06
C TYR A 75 3.78 12.95 -8.51
N SER A 76 4.88 13.41 -9.09
CA SER A 76 5.52 14.67 -8.70
C SER A 76 4.59 15.88 -8.91
N GLU A 77 3.96 15.99 -10.09
CA GLU A 77 3.02 17.09 -10.38
C GLU A 77 1.83 17.11 -9.41
N PHE A 78 1.22 15.95 -9.14
CA PHE A 78 0.11 15.87 -8.18
C PHE A 78 0.55 16.18 -6.75
N ARG A 79 1.77 15.81 -6.34
CA ARG A 79 2.32 16.20 -5.03
C ARG A 79 2.51 17.70 -4.89
N GLU A 80 2.93 18.37 -5.95
CA GLU A 80 3.02 19.85 -5.97
C GLU A 80 1.62 20.49 -5.91
N PHE A 81 0.64 19.91 -6.60
CA PHE A 81 -0.74 20.41 -6.58
C PHE A 81 -1.48 20.12 -5.27
N PHE A 82 -1.16 19.04 -4.58
CA PHE A 82 -1.86 18.61 -3.35
C PHE A 82 -0.89 18.33 -2.19
N PRO A 83 -0.10 19.33 -1.75
CA PRO A 83 0.95 19.13 -0.76
C PRO A 83 0.44 18.73 0.64
N LYS A 84 -0.86 18.90 0.90
CA LYS A 84 -1.53 18.58 2.17
C LYS A 84 -2.43 17.34 2.11
N ASN A 85 -2.66 16.79 0.92
CA ASN A 85 -3.46 15.58 0.72
C ASN A 85 -2.55 14.36 0.51
N ALA A 86 -3.12 13.16 0.53
CA ALA A 86 -2.34 11.95 0.26
C ALA A 86 -2.22 11.73 -1.23
N VAL A 87 -1.05 12.05 -1.78
CA VAL A 87 -0.68 11.69 -3.15
C VAL A 87 0.30 10.53 -3.04
N GLU A 88 -0.08 9.40 -3.60
CA GLU A 88 0.56 8.11 -3.38
C GLU A 88 0.97 7.46 -4.70
N TYR A 89 1.95 6.57 -4.66
CA TYR A 89 2.56 5.96 -5.83
C TYR A 89 2.43 4.43 -5.82
N PHE A 90 1.85 3.85 -6.87
CA PHE A 90 1.54 2.42 -6.93
C PHE A 90 1.99 1.77 -8.24
N VAL A 91 3.24 1.31 -8.28
CA VAL A 91 3.80 0.59 -9.43
C VAL A 91 4.39 -0.75 -9.02
N SER A 92 4.84 -1.54 -10.01
CA SER A 92 5.60 -2.75 -9.72
C SER A 92 6.85 -2.39 -8.90
N TYR A 93 6.93 -2.99 -7.72
CA TYR A 93 8.08 -2.97 -6.82
C TYR A 93 9.25 -3.84 -7.27
N TYR A 94 9.19 -4.49 -8.43
CA TYR A 94 10.35 -5.20 -8.96
C TYR A 94 11.23 -4.24 -9.78
N ASP A 95 12.52 -4.21 -9.44
CA ASP A 95 13.56 -3.62 -10.28
C ASP A 95 13.89 -4.57 -11.44
N TYR A 96 13.89 -5.87 -11.16
CA TYR A 96 14.03 -6.95 -12.13
C TYR A 96 13.01 -8.04 -11.83
N TYR A 97 12.40 -8.60 -12.88
CA TYR A 97 11.46 -9.70 -12.75
C TYR A 97 11.52 -10.62 -13.98
N GLN A 98 11.85 -11.88 -13.73
CA GLN A 98 11.73 -12.98 -14.66
C GLN A 98 10.60 -13.90 -14.17
N PRO A 99 9.51 -14.06 -14.94
CA PRO A 99 8.46 -15.00 -14.60
C PRO A 99 8.99 -16.44 -14.73
N GLU A 100 8.43 -17.33 -13.91
CA GLU A 100 8.57 -18.76 -14.13
C GLU A 100 7.92 -19.14 -15.47
N ALA A 101 8.63 -19.90 -16.28
CA ALA A 101 8.14 -20.33 -17.58
C ALA A 101 8.74 -21.67 -18.00
N TYR A 102 8.00 -22.41 -18.82
CA TYR A 102 8.50 -23.59 -19.49
C TYR A 102 8.38 -23.38 -21.01
N VAL A 103 9.48 -23.60 -21.74
CA VAL A 103 9.56 -23.43 -23.20
C VAL A 103 9.57 -24.80 -23.88
N PRO A 104 8.44 -25.27 -24.45
CA PRO A 104 8.35 -26.63 -24.97
C PRO A 104 9.27 -26.91 -26.16
N ALA A 105 9.55 -25.89 -26.99
CA ALA A 105 10.36 -26.06 -28.19
C ALA A 105 11.82 -26.40 -27.90
N SER A 106 12.33 -25.98 -26.74
CA SER A 106 13.72 -26.20 -26.31
C SER A 106 13.83 -27.04 -25.05
N ASP A 107 12.70 -27.59 -24.57
CA ASP A 107 12.61 -28.35 -23.33
C ASP A 107 13.32 -27.63 -22.16
N THR A 108 13.02 -26.34 -22.00
CA THR A 108 13.73 -25.48 -21.06
C THR A 108 12.81 -24.95 -19.98
N TYR A 109 13.13 -25.27 -18.73
CA TYR A 109 12.53 -24.63 -17.57
C TYR A 109 13.31 -23.36 -17.20
N ILE A 110 12.58 -22.26 -17.04
CA ILE A 110 13.08 -20.95 -16.63
C ILE A 110 12.52 -20.70 -15.24
N ALA A 111 13.38 -20.77 -14.23
CA ALA A 111 13.00 -20.46 -12.87
C ALA A 111 12.64 -18.97 -12.71
N LYS A 112 11.72 -18.69 -11.79
CA LYS A 112 11.45 -17.33 -11.34
C LYS A 112 12.72 -16.73 -10.74
N ASP A 113 13.04 -15.51 -11.16
CA ASP A 113 14.07 -14.68 -10.53
C ASP A 113 13.55 -13.24 -10.42
N SER A 114 13.86 -12.56 -9.33
CA SER A 114 13.33 -11.21 -9.09
C SER A 114 14.14 -10.44 -8.06
N ALA A 115 14.25 -9.12 -8.27
CA ALA A 115 14.81 -8.18 -7.31
C ALA A 115 13.75 -7.15 -6.90
N ILE A 116 13.50 -7.04 -5.60
CA ILE A 116 12.51 -6.10 -5.03
C ILE A 116 13.19 -4.78 -4.71
N ASN A 117 12.50 -3.68 -5.03
CA ASN A 117 12.85 -2.33 -4.66
C ASN A 117 12.11 -1.91 -3.40
N ASP A 118 12.85 -1.78 -2.31
CA ASP A 118 12.30 -1.47 -0.99
C ASP A 118 11.59 -0.12 -0.93
N ASN A 119 12.06 0.87 -1.69
CA ASN A 119 11.43 2.19 -1.70
C ASN A 119 10.07 2.16 -2.41
N ILE A 120 9.94 1.40 -3.49
CA ILE A 120 8.66 1.26 -4.19
C ILE A 120 7.68 0.43 -3.36
N ASP A 121 8.15 -0.63 -2.72
CA ASP A 121 7.33 -1.43 -1.82
C ASP A 121 6.74 -0.60 -0.65
N LYS A 122 7.56 0.25 -0.03
CA LYS A 122 7.12 1.25 0.95
C LYS A 122 6.01 2.15 0.41
N LEU A 123 6.17 2.68 -0.81
CA LEU A 123 5.15 3.54 -1.44
C LEU A 123 3.84 2.79 -1.71
N ARG A 124 3.89 1.50 -2.03
CA ARG A 124 2.69 0.67 -2.19
C ARG A 124 1.96 0.48 -0.86
N HIS A 125 2.70 0.25 0.22
CA HIS A 125 2.12 0.19 1.57
C HIS A 125 1.48 1.52 1.96
N ALA A 126 2.16 2.65 1.73
CA ALA A 126 1.62 3.99 1.96
C ALA A 126 0.32 4.22 1.18
N ALA A 127 0.26 3.84 -0.10
CA ALA A 127 -0.94 3.96 -0.92
C ALA A 127 -2.14 3.19 -0.35
N THR A 128 -1.95 1.93 0.02
CA THR A 128 -3.03 1.12 0.61
C THR A 128 -3.45 1.60 1.99
N HIS A 129 -2.49 2.05 2.81
CA HIS A 129 -2.74 2.65 4.11
C HIS A 129 -3.56 3.95 3.99
N ALA A 130 -3.20 4.82 3.03
CA ALA A 130 -3.90 6.07 2.78
C ALA A 130 -5.38 5.83 2.45
N LEU A 131 -5.69 4.86 1.57
CA LEU A 131 -7.07 4.52 1.21
C LEU A 131 -7.93 4.06 2.38
N LEU A 132 -7.32 3.45 3.40
CA LEU A 132 -8.04 2.93 4.57
C LEU A 132 -8.21 3.99 5.67
N THR A 133 -7.39 5.03 5.66
CA THR A 133 -7.34 6.03 6.75
C THR A 133 -8.01 7.35 6.40
N ARG A 134 -7.98 7.77 5.13
CA ARG A 134 -8.49 9.07 4.67
C ARG A 134 -9.17 9.00 3.30
N ARG A 135 -9.92 10.05 2.93
CA ARG A 135 -10.66 10.11 1.65
C ARG A 135 -10.00 10.96 0.58
N ASP A 136 -9.17 11.92 0.95
CA ASP A 136 -8.44 12.80 0.06
C ASP A 136 -7.15 12.13 -0.46
N VAL A 137 -7.34 11.05 -1.21
CA VAL A 137 -6.25 10.22 -1.76
C VAL A 137 -6.23 10.28 -3.28
N VAL A 138 -5.08 10.61 -3.86
CA VAL A 138 -4.77 10.40 -5.29
C VAL A 138 -3.71 9.33 -5.37
N ILE A 139 -4.00 8.22 -6.05
CA ILE A 139 -2.99 7.19 -6.35
C ILE A 139 -2.59 7.33 -7.81
N VAL A 140 -1.31 7.56 -8.07
CA VAL A 140 -0.73 7.44 -9.40
C VAL A 140 -0.17 6.04 -9.57
N ALA A 141 -0.73 5.28 -10.51
CA ALA A 141 -0.47 3.86 -10.66
C ALA A 141 -0.08 3.45 -12.08
N SER A 142 0.65 2.34 -12.16
CA SER A 142 0.79 1.56 -13.41
C SER A 142 -0.29 0.47 -13.47
N VAL A 143 -0.24 -0.36 -14.51
CA VAL A 143 -1.04 -1.60 -14.58
C VAL A 143 -0.85 -2.54 -13.39
N SER A 144 0.12 -2.30 -12.49
CA SER A 144 0.19 -3.03 -11.22
C SER A 144 -1.09 -2.95 -10.39
N CYS A 145 -1.95 -1.94 -10.57
CA CYS A 145 -3.21 -1.81 -9.81
C CYS A 145 -4.29 -2.84 -10.21
N ILE A 146 -4.11 -3.56 -11.31
CA ILE A 146 -5.02 -4.64 -11.74
C ILE A 146 -4.47 -6.03 -11.39
N TYR A 147 -3.28 -6.11 -10.79
CA TYR A 147 -2.74 -7.36 -10.26
C TYR A 147 -3.31 -7.63 -8.87
N GLY A 148 -3.34 -8.91 -8.50
CA GLY A 148 -3.88 -9.36 -7.23
C GLY A 148 -3.18 -8.71 -6.03
N LEU A 149 -3.98 -8.40 -5.01
CA LEU A 149 -3.58 -8.04 -3.66
C LEU A 149 -4.39 -8.93 -2.70
N GLY A 150 -3.99 -9.02 -1.44
CA GLY A 150 -4.84 -9.63 -0.41
C GLY A 150 -6.19 -8.91 -0.29
N SER A 151 -7.19 -9.63 0.23
CA SER A 151 -8.53 -9.06 0.42
C SER A 151 -8.46 -7.82 1.34
N PRO A 152 -9.04 -6.68 0.93
CA PRO A 152 -9.11 -5.48 1.75
C PRO A 152 -9.80 -5.73 3.09
N GLU A 153 -10.83 -6.60 3.11
CA GLU A 153 -11.55 -6.96 4.33
C GLU A 153 -10.65 -7.72 5.31
N TYR A 154 -9.82 -8.65 4.83
CA TYR A 154 -8.84 -9.34 5.68
C TYR A 154 -7.75 -8.39 6.16
N TYR A 155 -7.22 -7.55 5.27
CA TYR A 155 -6.20 -6.57 5.62
C TYR A 155 -6.70 -5.59 6.70
N ALA A 156 -7.95 -5.13 6.60
CA ALA A 156 -8.59 -4.26 7.59
C ALA A 156 -8.91 -4.99 8.92
N LYS A 157 -9.20 -6.29 8.90
CA LYS A 157 -9.44 -7.08 10.12
C LYS A 157 -8.18 -7.39 10.91
N LEU A 158 -7.03 -7.43 10.23
CA LEU A 158 -5.73 -7.76 10.82
C LEU A 158 -4.99 -6.53 11.36
N VAL A 159 -5.65 -5.39 11.47
CA VAL A 159 -5.05 -4.22 12.09
C VAL A 159 -4.96 -4.37 13.62
N ILE A 160 -3.94 -3.78 14.22
CA ILE A 160 -3.70 -3.82 15.66
C ILE A 160 -3.91 -2.40 16.22
N PRO A 161 -5.09 -2.10 16.81
CA PRO A 161 -5.27 -0.84 17.51
C PRO A 161 -4.45 -0.82 18.79
N VAL A 162 -3.77 0.30 19.03
CA VAL A 162 -2.99 0.57 20.24
C VAL A 162 -3.35 1.96 20.77
N GLU A 163 -3.51 2.08 22.09
CA GLU A 163 -3.93 3.32 22.76
C GLU A 163 -3.21 3.45 24.11
N GLU A 164 -2.81 4.68 24.47
CA GLU A 164 -2.25 4.95 25.80
C GLU A 164 -3.29 4.60 26.88
N GLY A 165 -2.87 3.89 27.93
CA GLY A 165 -3.72 3.35 28.99
C GLY A 165 -4.43 2.03 28.64
N GLN A 166 -4.19 1.46 27.45
CA GLN A 166 -4.75 0.16 27.08
C GLN A 166 -4.05 -0.97 27.82
N HIS A 167 -4.84 -1.86 28.43
CA HIS A 167 -4.36 -3.16 28.90
C HIS A 167 -4.09 -4.07 27.70
N LEU A 168 -2.81 -4.24 27.36
CA LEU A 168 -2.34 -5.08 26.25
C LEU A 168 -0.96 -5.61 26.60
N PRO A 169 -0.83 -6.82 27.17
CA PRO A 169 0.46 -7.36 27.56
C PRO A 169 1.48 -7.33 26.41
N MET A 170 2.73 -7.02 26.73
CA MET A 170 3.82 -6.90 25.75
C MET A 170 3.95 -8.15 24.87
N GLU A 171 3.87 -9.35 25.48
CA GLU A 171 3.91 -10.63 24.76
C GLU A 171 2.75 -10.80 23.78
N GLU A 172 1.55 -10.31 24.13
CA GLU A 172 0.40 -10.34 23.25
C GLU A 172 0.61 -9.43 22.04
N LEU A 173 1.11 -8.21 22.24
CA LEU A 173 1.41 -7.31 21.13
C LEU A 173 2.46 -7.93 20.19
N MET A 174 3.54 -8.49 20.73
CA MET A 174 4.58 -9.16 19.92
C MET A 174 4.00 -10.31 19.10
N ARG A 175 3.16 -11.17 19.70
CA ARG A 175 2.51 -12.28 18.98
C ARG A 175 1.66 -11.74 17.81
N ARG A 176 0.84 -10.72 18.07
CA ARG A 176 0.00 -10.11 17.03
C ARG A 176 0.82 -9.45 15.92
N LEU A 177 1.94 -8.82 16.25
CA LEU A 177 2.87 -8.25 15.27
C LEU A 177 3.42 -9.33 14.33
N VAL A 178 3.84 -10.47 14.87
CA VAL A 178 4.31 -11.62 14.07
C VAL A 178 3.19 -12.20 13.19
N GLU A 179 1.97 -12.32 13.72
CA GLU A 179 0.80 -12.78 12.95
C GLU A 179 0.49 -11.90 11.73
N VAL A 180 0.86 -10.61 11.80
CA VAL A 180 0.67 -9.64 10.71
C VAL A 180 1.97 -9.34 9.97
N HIS A 181 2.91 -10.29 10.02
CA HIS A 181 4.17 -10.35 9.28
C HIS A 181 5.25 -9.33 9.68
N TYR A 182 5.18 -8.73 10.86
CA TYR A 182 6.35 -8.02 11.38
C TYR A 182 7.42 -9.00 11.84
N GLU A 183 8.67 -8.67 11.56
CA GLU A 183 9.83 -9.43 12.00
C GLU A 183 10.39 -8.87 13.30
N ARG A 184 10.69 -9.74 14.28
CA ARG A 184 11.43 -9.31 15.46
C ARG A 184 12.91 -9.22 15.11
N ASN A 185 13.51 -8.04 15.18
CA ASN A 185 14.93 -7.84 14.91
C ASN A 185 15.54 -6.80 15.85
N ASP A 186 16.25 -7.29 16.88
CA ASP A 186 16.85 -6.43 17.90
C ASP A 186 18.17 -5.76 17.43
N TYR A 187 18.78 -6.25 16.34
CA TYR A 187 20.06 -5.76 15.81
C TYR A 187 19.90 -4.86 14.59
N ASP A 188 19.15 -5.32 13.59
CA ASP A 188 18.91 -4.60 12.35
C ASP A 188 17.46 -4.09 12.32
N PHE A 189 17.29 -2.84 12.72
CA PHE A 189 15.98 -2.24 12.88
C PHE A 189 15.55 -1.56 11.58
N HIS A 190 14.76 -2.27 10.79
CA HIS A 190 14.31 -1.85 9.46
C HIS A 190 12.77 -1.84 9.34
N ARG A 191 12.27 -1.38 8.20
CA ARG A 191 10.84 -1.37 7.89
C ARG A 191 10.20 -2.77 8.00
N GLY A 192 9.01 -2.84 8.59
CA GLY A 192 8.34 -4.11 8.85
C GLY A 192 8.95 -4.92 9.99
N SER A 193 9.84 -4.33 10.81
CA SER A 193 10.40 -4.98 11.99
C SER A 193 9.99 -4.30 13.29
N PHE A 194 10.15 -5.02 14.40
CA PHE A 194 10.05 -4.49 15.75
C PHE A 194 11.18 -5.03 16.64
N ARG A 195 11.49 -4.29 17.71
CA ARG A 195 12.49 -4.68 18.72
C ARG A 195 12.03 -4.35 20.13
N VAL A 196 12.65 -4.97 21.12
CA VAL A 196 12.34 -4.76 22.55
C VAL A 196 13.53 -4.10 23.26
N ARG A 197 13.27 -3.04 24.00
CA ARG A 197 14.27 -2.33 24.81
C ARG A 197 13.74 -2.09 26.21
N GLY A 198 14.04 -3.01 27.13
CA GLY A 198 13.50 -2.97 28.49
C GLY A 198 11.97 -3.02 28.44
N ASP A 199 11.34 -2.00 29.01
CA ASP A 199 9.88 -1.89 29.09
C ASP A 199 9.26 -1.17 27.86
N ALA A 200 9.95 -1.18 26.72
CA ALA A 200 9.46 -0.55 25.49
C ALA A 200 9.55 -1.49 24.27
N ILE A 201 8.54 -1.43 23.40
CA ILE A 201 8.58 -1.98 22.04
C ILE A 201 8.75 -0.82 21.06
N GLU A 202 9.72 -0.93 20.16
CA GLU A 202 9.87 -0.02 19.01
C GLU A 202 9.50 -0.77 17.72
N ILE A 203 8.68 -0.15 16.87
CA ILE A 203 8.11 -0.75 15.66
C ILE A 203 8.36 0.21 14.49
N ILE A 204 8.83 -0.27 13.34
CA ILE A 204 8.85 0.52 12.09
C ILE A 204 7.75 -0.01 11.17
N PRO A 205 6.61 0.68 11.05
CA PRO A 205 5.55 0.29 10.12
C PRO A 205 6.03 0.38 8.66
N PRO A 206 5.58 -0.52 7.76
CA PRO A 206 6.04 -0.53 6.36
C PRO A 206 5.56 0.69 5.55
N TYR A 207 4.54 1.40 6.04
CA TYR A 207 3.89 2.53 5.39
C TYR A 207 4.35 3.91 5.89
N ARG A 208 5.25 3.96 6.89
CA ARG A 208 5.77 5.23 7.45
C ARG A 208 7.15 5.55 6.85
N HIS A 209 7.41 6.83 6.61
CA HIS A 209 8.73 7.29 6.19
C HIS A 209 9.59 7.56 7.42
N GLU A 210 10.64 6.75 7.64
CA GLU A 210 11.73 7.05 8.59
C GLU A 210 11.26 7.39 10.02
N GLN A 211 10.16 6.81 10.47
CA GLN A 211 9.60 7.01 11.81
C GLN A 211 9.28 5.66 12.43
N ALA A 212 9.75 5.44 13.65
CA ALA A 212 9.35 4.32 14.48
C ALA A 212 8.26 4.75 15.47
N LEU A 213 7.36 3.82 15.80
CA LEU A 213 6.45 3.94 16.92
C LEU A 213 7.12 3.29 18.13
N ARG A 214 7.37 4.06 19.19
CA ARG A 214 7.78 3.57 20.50
C ARG A 214 6.54 3.45 21.39
N ILE A 215 6.35 2.26 21.97
CA ILE A 215 5.29 1.94 22.92
C ILE A 215 5.98 1.57 24.23
N GLU A 216 5.78 2.39 25.25
CA GLU A 216 6.34 2.23 26.59
C GLU A 216 5.29 1.60 27.51
N TYR A 217 5.73 0.69 28.39
CA TYR A 217 4.88 -0.13 29.23
C TYR A 217 5.07 0.17 30.71
N PHE A 218 3.99 0.01 31.47
CA PHE A 218 4.01 -0.09 32.92
C PHE A 218 3.27 -1.37 33.34
N GLY A 219 4.02 -2.45 33.60
CA GLY A 219 3.43 -3.77 33.80
C GLY A 219 2.82 -4.32 32.50
N GLU A 220 1.49 -4.52 32.50
CA GLU A 220 0.75 -5.05 31.34
C GLU A 220 -0.01 -3.97 30.56
N ASP A 221 0.11 -2.71 30.98
CA ASP A 221 -0.58 -1.57 30.38
C ASP A 221 0.39 -0.73 29.53
N ILE A 222 -0.11 -0.21 28.42
CA ILE A 222 0.61 0.81 27.62
C ILE A 222 0.59 2.12 28.40
N ASP A 223 1.76 2.60 28.84
CA ASP A 223 1.88 3.84 29.62
C ASP A 223 1.95 5.08 28.71
N ALA A 224 2.79 5.03 27.68
CA ALA A 224 2.98 6.13 26.74
C ALA A 224 3.30 5.62 25.33
N MET A 225 2.94 6.40 24.30
CA MET A 225 3.38 6.12 22.94
C MET A 225 3.90 7.38 22.25
N SER A 226 4.96 7.21 21.46
CA SER A 226 5.58 8.30 20.73
C SER A 226 6.10 7.89 19.36
N GLU A 227 6.11 8.83 18.43
CA GLU A 227 6.89 8.73 17.19
C GLU A 227 8.33 9.12 17.50
N VAL A 228 9.27 8.29 17.07
CA VAL A 228 10.70 8.49 17.31
C VAL A 228 11.48 8.32 16.01
N ASP A 229 12.60 9.03 15.90
CA ASP A 229 13.58 8.78 14.85
C ASP A 229 14.25 7.41 15.10
N PRO A 230 14.22 6.47 14.14
CA PRO A 230 14.73 5.10 14.34
C PRO A 230 16.26 5.04 14.49
N LEU A 231 17.00 6.06 14.04
CA LEU A 231 18.45 6.15 14.09
C LEU A 231 18.94 6.88 15.34
N THR A 232 18.37 8.05 15.64
CA THR A 232 18.81 8.90 16.78
C THR A 232 18.06 8.56 18.07
N GLY A 233 16.86 7.99 17.97
CA GLY A 233 15.98 7.72 19.10
C GLY A 233 15.26 8.97 19.65
N GLU A 234 15.40 10.12 18.98
CA GLU A 234 14.76 11.38 19.35
C GLU A 234 13.24 11.27 19.26
N THR A 235 12.53 11.75 20.27
CA THR A 235 11.07 11.82 20.28
C THR A 235 10.59 12.97 19.38
N LEU A 236 9.87 12.62 18.33
CA LEU A 236 9.33 13.55 17.34
C LEU A 236 7.95 14.08 17.75
N ALA A 237 7.07 13.18 18.22
CA ALA A 237 5.70 13.52 18.61
C ALA A 237 5.12 12.49 19.59
N ARG A 238 4.17 12.91 20.42
CA ARG A 238 3.37 12.00 21.26
C ARG A 238 2.17 11.48 20.48
N VAL A 239 1.82 10.21 20.68
CA VAL A 239 0.70 9.54 20.01
C VAL A 239 -0.25 8.98 21.07
N ALA A 240 -1.44 9.56 21.22
CA ALA A 240 -2.41 9.02 22.17
C ALA A 240 -3.01 7.68 21.71
N LYS A 241 -3.23 7.53 20.41
CA LYS A 241 -3.88 6.36 19.80
C LYS A 241 -3.45 6.20 18.35
N THR A 242 -3.21 4.97 17.93
CA THR A 242 -2.92 4.65 16.53
C THR A 242 -3.33 3.21 16.19
N VAL A 243 -3.18 2.85 14.92
CA VAL A 243 -3.47 1.53 14.40
C VAL A 243 -2.26 1.05 13.60
N LEU A 244 -1.78 -0.15 13.92
CA LEU A 244 -0.70 -0.82 13.18
C LEU A 244 -1.33 -1.70 12.09
N PHE A 245 -0.97 -1.45 10.84
CA PHE A 245 -1.41 -2.27 9.70
C PHE A 245 -0.41 -3.40 9.42
N PRO A 246 -0.86 -4.49 8.76
CA PRO A 246 0.02 -5.61 8.40
C PRO A 246 1.26 -5.20 7.60
N ALA A 247 2.36 -5.90 7.84
CA ALA A 247 3.65 -5.71 7.15
C ALA A 247 3.66 -6.25 5.71
N SER A 248 2.60 -6.93 5.27
CA SER A 248 2.46 -7.53 3.94
C SER A 248 1.06 -7.27 3.38
N HIS A 249 0.94 -7.07 2.07
CA HIS A 249 -0.36 -7.06 1.39
C HIS A 249 -1.00 -8.45 1.27
N TYR A 250 -0.23 -9.52 1.49
CA TYR A 250 -0.68 -10.90 1.39
C TYR A 250 -0.65 -11.54 2.77
N VAL A 251 -1.67 -11.21 3.57
CA VAL A 251 -1.88 -11.80 4.89
C VAL A 251 -3.06 -12.74 4.88
N SER A 252 -2.96 -13.84 5.62
CA SER A 252 -4.04 -14.81 5.77
C SER A 252 -4.10 -15.36 7.18
N ALA A 253 -5.31 -15.64 7.66
CA ALA A 253 -5.50 -16.24 8.98
C ALA A 253 -4.96 -17.68 9.00
N GLN A 254 -4.44 -18.10 10.15
CA GLN A 254 -3.81 -19.42 10.32
C GLN A 254 -4.75 -20.58 9.97
N ASP A 255 -6.04 -20.48 10.31
CA ASP A 255 -7.02 -21.52 9.99
C ASP A 255 -7.29 -21.60 8.48
N ASN A 256 -7.25 -20.47 7.77
CA ASN A 256 -7.39 -20.45 6.32
C ASN A 256 -6.17 -21.09 5.65
N LEU A 257 -4.96 -20.88 6.17
CA LEU A 257 -3.75 -21.55 5.69
C LEU A 257 -3.84 -23.06 5.87
N LYS A 258 -4.27 -23.55 7.04
CA LYS A 258 -4.45 -24.99 7.29
C LYS A 258 -5.43 -25.63 6.31
N ARG A 259 -6.58 -24.98 6.07
CA ARG A 259 -7.57 -25.42 5.10
C ARG A 259 -6.98 -25.45 3.68
N ALA A 260 -6.35 -24.36 3.24
CA ALA A 260 -5.75 -24.27 1.92
C ALA A 260 -4.67 -25.35 1.69
N CYS A 261 -3.85 -25.65 2.69
CA CYS A 261 -2.87 -26.73 2.59
C CYS A 261 -3.52 -28.11 2.43
N ALA A 262 -4.70 -28.36 3.00
CA ALA A 262 -5.43 -29.59 2.77
C ALA A 262 -6.00 -29.64 1.34
N ASP A 263 -6.64 -28.56 0.90
CA ASP A 263 -7.22 -28.43 -0.44
C ASP A 263 -6.14 -28.62 -1.55
N ILE A 264 -4.96 -28.01 -1.39
CA ILE A 264 -3.82 -28.14 -2.33
C ILE A 264 -3.34 -29.60 -2.40
N ARG A 265 -3.28 -30.30 -1.27
CA ARG A 265 -2.86 -31.72 -1.26
C ARG A 265 -3.88 -32.61 -1.97
N GLU A 266 -5.17 -32.34 -1.80
CA GLU A 266 -6.23 -33.06 -2.50
C GLU A 266 -6.16 -32.81 -4.02
N GLU A 267 -6.03 -31.56 -4.45
CA GLU A 267 -5.88 -31.20 -5.86
C GLU A 267 -4.64 -31.85 -6.48
N LEU A 268 -3.51 -31.84 -5.77
CA LEU A 268 -2.28 -32.51 -6.20
C LEU A 268 -2.50 -34.02 -6.42
N LEU A 269 -3.17 -34.70 -5.50
CA LEU A 269 -3.45 -36.13 -5.62
C LEU A 269 -4.30 -36.43 -6.87
N LEU A 270 -5.35 -35.65 -7.10
CA LEU A 270 -6.20 -35.77 -8.29
C LEU A 270 -5.41 -35.56 -9.59
N ARG A 271 -4.57 -34.52 -9.62
CA ARG A 271 -3.76 -34.17 -10.79
C ARG A 271 -2.72 -35.24 -11.12
N LEU A 272 -2.08 -35.82 -10.10
CA LEU A 272 -1.12 -36.91 -10.26
C LEU A 272 -1.79 -38.18 -10.81
N GLN A 273 -3.02 -38.49 -10.36
CA GLN A 273 -3.78 -39.62 -10.90
C GLN A 273 -4.14 -39.40 -12.38
N GLU A 274 -4.60 -38.20 -12.74
CA GLU A 274 -4.90 -37.83 -14.13
C GLU A 274 -3.68 -38.03 -15.04
N PHE A 275 -2.51 -37.51 -14.65
CA PHE A 275 -1.29 -37.61 -15.45
C PHE A 275 -0.76 -39.04 -15.55
N LYS A 276 -0.81 -39.83 -14.46
CA LYS A 276 -0.47 -41.26 -14.50
C LYS A 276 -1.38 -42.04 -15.43
N ALA A 277 -2.70 -41.80 -15.37
CA ALA A 277 -3.67 -42.46 -16.25
C ALA A 277 -3.45 -42.09 -17.73
N ALA A 278 -3.01 -40.86 -18.01
CA ALA A 278 -2.66 -40.39 -19.34
C ALA A 278 -1.25 -40.82 -19.83
N GLY A 279 -0.49 -41.57 -19.01
CA GLY A 279 0.88 -41.99 -19.33
C GLY A 279 1.87 -40.82 -19.47
N LYS A 280 1.57 -39.67 -18.86
CA LYS A 280 2.47 -38.50 -18.89
C LYS A 280 3.58 -38.66 -17.84
N PRO A 281 4.81 -38.25 -18.15
CA PRO A 281 5.88 -38.21 -17.16
C PRO A 281 5.51 -37.24 -16.02
N LEU A 282 5.89 -37.63 -14.80
CA LEU A 282 5.71 -36.83 -13.59
C LEU A 282 7.11 -36.41 -13.16
N GLU A 283 7.53 -35.22 -13.63
CA GLU A 283 8.89 -34.68 -13.55
C GLU A 283 9.95 -35.47 -14.36
#